data_AF-A0A060UVK5-F1
#
_entry.id   AF-A0A060UVK5-F1
#
_cell.length_a   1.000
_cell.length_b   1.000
_cell.length_c   1.000
_cell.angle_alpha   90.00
_cell.angle_beta   90.00
_cell.angle_gamma   90.00
#
_symmetry.space_group_name_H-M   'P 1'
#
loop_
_entity.id
_entity.type
_entity.pdbx_description
1 polymer ?
#
loop_
_entity_poly.entity_id
_entity_poly.type
_entity_poly.pdbx_seq_one_letter_code
_entity_poly.pdbx_strand_id
1 'polypeptide(L)'
;MKIAIEKQADGFVENGLGLAAINPRNGPQFSPNLYRFLKRKGQAWADACRVYRDADNILRIGLLDDGWFHGAWLMGVLCYGTLEQVWAHPPGNLGDLQEITDFWADYMRIGRCAIDTEHIRSFIGDETRWAVHGDERSCLWCGNAHQKLRTRVEEVR
;
A
#
# COMPACT_ATOMS: atom_id res chain seq x y z
N MET A 1 -38.09 30.64 -12.48
CA MET A 1 -37.52 29.31 -12.14
C MET A 1 -36.04 29.52 -11.87
N LYS A 2 -35.63 29.61 -10.60
CA LYS A 2 -34.22 29.80 -10.22
C LYS A 2 -33.63 28.41 -9.98
N ILE A 3 -32.72 27.99 -10.85
CA ILE A 3 -31.91 26.79 -10.62
C ILE A 3 -30.87 27.21 -9.59
N ALA A 4 -31.07 26.80 -8.34
CA ALA A 4 -30.05 26.90 -7.32
C ALA A 4 -29.00 25.84 -7.66
N ILE A 5 -27.82 26.29 -8.08
CA ILE A 5 -26.65 25.45 -8.24
C ILE A 5 -26.23 25.08 -6.81
N GLU A 6 -26.50 23.84 -6.41
CA GLU A 6 -25.95 23.29 -5.17
C GLU A 6 -24.42 23.32 -5.27
N LYS A 7 -23.79 24.11 -4.41
CA LYS A 7 -22.35 24.00 -4.17
C LYS A 7 -22.10 22.62 -3.59
N GLN A 8 -21.53 21.74 -4.38
CA GLN A 8 -20.94 20.50 -3.89
C GLN A 8 -19.78 20.92 -2.96
N ALA A 9 -19.95 20.67 -1.67
CA ALA A 9 -18.87 20.81 -0.72
C ALA A 9 -17.91 19.65 -0.98
N ASP A 10 -16.74 19.93 -1.57
CA ASP A 10 -15.64 18.97 -1.67
C ASP A 10 -15.10 18.68 -0.28
N GLY A 11 -15.85 17.87 0.47
CA GLY A 11 -15.31 17.13 1.60
C GLY A 11 -14.56 15.93 1.05
N PHE A 12 -13.25 15.88 1.26
CA PHE A 12 -12.48 14.66 1.01
C PHE A 12 -13.17 13.50 1.74
N VAL A 13 -13.66 12.51 1.00
CA VAL A 13 -14.20 11.29 1.61
C VAL A 13 -13.02 10.60 2.30
N GLU A 14 -13.13 10.34 3.61
CA GLU A 14 -12.11 9.60 4.34
C GLU A 14 -11.89 8.22 3.72
N ASN A 15 -10.65 7.74 3.71
CA ASN A 15 -10.27 6.45 3.13
C ASN A 15 -10.57 5.25 4.03
N GLY A 16 -11.18 5.47 5.20
CA GLY A 16 -11.48 4.45 6.20
C GLY A 16 -10.27 3.90 6.96
N LEU A 17 -9.07 4.46 6.77
CA LEU A 17 -7.87 4.02 7.47
C LEU A 17 -7.89 4.42 8.95
N GLY A 18 -7.94 3.45 9.84
CA GLY A 18 -7.54 3.66 11.23
C GLY A 18 -6.01 3.63 11.37
N LEU A 19 -5.33 4.78 11.37
CA LEU A 19 -3.86 4.81 11.48
C LEU A 19 -3.34 4.05 12.71
N ALA A 20 -4.05 4.14 13.85
CA ALA A 20 -3.71 3.39 15.05
C ALA A 20 -3.92 1.86 14.90
N ALA A 21 -4.85 1.43 14.06
CA ALA A 21 -5.13 0.01 13.81
C ALA A 21 -3.97 -0.68 13.07
N ILE A 22 -3.30 0.04 12.17
CA ILE A 22 -2.14 -0.47 11.41
C ILE A 22 -0.80 -0.25 12.13
N ASN A 23 -0.81 0.03 13.43
CA ASN A 23 0.43 0.10 14.20
C ASN A 23 1.13 -1.27 14.17
N PRO A 24 2.44 -1.35 13.86
CA PRO A 24 3.18 -2.62 13.82
C PRO A 24 3.16 -3.43 15.11
N ARG A 25 2.85 -2.79 16.25
CA ARG A 25 2.64 -3.48 17.53
C ARG A 25 1.38 -4.35 17.55
N ASN A 26 0.43 -4.10 16.65
CA ASN A 26 -0.81 -4.86 16.54
C ASN A 26 -0.65 -6.13 15.70
N GLY A 27 0.49 -6.31 15.03
CA GLY A 27 0.79 -7.55 14.32
C GLY A 27 1.91 -7.40 13.28
N PRO A 28 2.65 -8.49 13.02
CA PRO A 28 3.80 -8.48 12.10
C PRO A 28 3.40 -8.17 10.65
N GLN A 29 2.13 -8.36 10.27
CA GLN A 29 1.60 -8.05 8.94
C GLN A 29 1.62 -6.55 8.62
N PHE A 30 1.62 -5.65 9.62
CA PHE A 30 1.60 -4.20 9.40
C PHE A 30 3.00 -3.63 9.25
N SER A 31 3.23 -2.82 8.21
CA SER A 31 4.55 -2.30 7.87
C SER A 31 4.99 -1.19 8.82
N PRO A 32 6.13 -1.32 9.52
CA PRO A 32 6.71 -0.23 10.30
C PRO A 32 7.02 1.01 9.48
N ASN A 33 7.41 0.83 8.22
CA ASN A 33 7.79 1.91 7.33
C ASN A 33 6.56 2.67 6.83
N LEU A 34 5.50 1.97 6.41
CA LEU A 34 4.25 2.62 6.01
C LEU A 34 3.64 3.38 7.19
N TYR A 35 3.56 2.76 8.37
CA TYR A 35 3.01 3.41 9.56
C TYR A 35 3.77 4.70 9.91
N ARG A 36 5.11 4.66 9.92
CA ARG A 36 5.93 5.86 10.19
C ARG A 36 5.78 6.92 9.11
N PHE A 37 5.69 6.52 7.84
CA PHE A 37 5.47 7.44 6.72
C PHE A 37 4.14 8.19 6.87
N LEU A 38 3.03 7.46 7.08
CA LEU A 38 1.70 8.05 7.28
C LEU A 38 1.65 8.94 8.51
N LYS A 39 2.23 8.48 9.62
CA LYS A 39 2.33 9.28 10.85
C LYS A 39 3.12 10.58 10.64
N ARG A 40 4.19 10.56 9.85
CA ARG A 40 4.99 11.75 9.52
C ARG A 40 4.21 12.73 8.64
N LYS A 41 3.37 12.24 7.72
CA LYS A 41 2.52 13.08 6.85
C LYS A 41 1.38 13.76 7.62
N GLY A 42 1.00 13.20 8.77
CA GLY A 42 -0.04 13.75 9.63
C GLY A 42 -1.41 13.15 9.34
N GLN A 43 -2.32 13.30 10.30
CA GLN A 43 -3.62 12.63 10.32
C GLN A 43 -4.46 12.96 9.08
N ALA A 44 -4.62 14.25 8.73
CA ALA A 44 -5.41 14.66 7.57
C ALA A 44 -4.92 14.05 6.25
N TRP A 45 -3.59 13.94 6.06
CA TRP A 45 -3.04 13.30 4.87
C TRP A 45 -3.27 11.79 4.90
N ALA A 46 -3.08 11.16 6.07
CA ALA A 46 -3.30 9.72 6.25
C ALA A 46 -4.76 9.33 5.97
N ASP A 47 -5.74 10.16 6.36
CA ASP A 47 -7.17 9.91 6.16
C ASP A 47 -7.63 10.19 4.72
N ALA A 48 -6.94 11.08 4.01
CA ALA A 48 -7.28 11.43 2.63
C ALA A 48 -6.56 10.57 1.59
N CYS A 49 -5.35 10.06 1.89
CA CYS A 49 -4.52 9.40 0.89
C CYS A 49 -5.17 8.14 0.30
N ARG A 50 -4.96 7.95 -1.00
CA ARG A 50 -5.44 6.82 -1.78
C ARG A 50 -4.28 6.05 -2.38
N VAL A 51 -4.56 4.82 -2.79
CA VAL A 51 -3.60 4.00 -3.55
C VAL A 51 -4.09 3.86 -4.98
N TYR A 52 -3.21 4.12 -5.91
CA TYR A 52 -3.48 4.07 -7.34
C TYR A 52 -2.52 3.12 -8.04
N ARG A 53 -2.96 2.61 -9.18
CA ARG A 53 -2.12 1.94 -10.17
C ARG A 53 -1.93 2.89 -11.34
N ASP A 54 -0.67 3.17 -11.71
CA ASP A 54 -0.36 3.96 -12.89
C ASP A 54 -0.31 3.11 -14.18
N ALA A 55 -0.05 3.75 -15.31
CA ALA A 55 0.01 3.10 -16.62
C ALA A 55 1.06 1.97 -16.70
N ASP A 56 2.11 2.03 -15.89
CA ASP A 56 3.18 1.03 -15.81
C ASP A 56 2.88 -0.07 -14.78
N ASN A 57 1.66 -0.13 -14.26
CA ASN A 57 1.24 -1.03 -13.18
C ASN A 57 1.99 -0.82 -11.86
N ILE A 58 2.61 0.34 -11.66
CA ILE A 58 3.31 0.69 -10.41
C ILE A 58 2.28 1.24 -9.42
N LEU A 59 2.33 0.72 -8.20
CA LEU A 59 1.48 1.19 -7.11
C LEU A 59 2.00 2.52 -6.55
N ARG A 60 1.10 3.51 -6.50
CA ARG A 60 1.33 4.86 -6.00
C ARG A 60 0.47 5.09 -4.75
N ILE A 61 0.98 5.85 -3.79
CA ILE A 61 0.21 6.32 -2.63
C ILE A 61 0.25 7.84 -2.58
N GLY A 62 -0.90 8.50 -2.51
CA GLY A 62 -0.94 9.96 -2.57
C GLY A 62 -2.33 10.57 -2.59
N LEU A 63 -2.36 11.86 -2.93
CA LEU A 63 -3.56 12.66 -3.10
C LEU A 63 -3.68 13.05 -4.58
N LEU A 64 -4.90 13.04 -5.09
CA LEU A 64 -5.22 13.61 -6.39
C LEU A 64 -5.97 14.92 -6.13
N ASP A 65 -5.43 16.04 -6.61
CA ASP A 65 -5.98 17.38 -6.40
C ASP A 65 -5.79 18.20 -7.68
N ASP A 66 -6.88 18.76 -8.22
CA ASP A 66 -6.91 19.48 -9.50
C ASP A 66 -6.16 18.77 -10.65
N GLY A 67 -6.30 17.44 -10.71
CA GLY A 67 -5.63 16.57 -11.69
C GLY A 67 -4.14 16.33 -11.44
N TRP A 68 -3.53 17.00 -10.45
CA TRP A 68 -2.17 16.74 -10.01
C TRP A 68 -2.13 15.60 -9.01
N PHE A 69 -1.22 14.66 -9.23
CA PHE A 69 -0.95 13.60 -8.28
C PHE A 69 0.21 13.98 -7.36
N HIS A 70 -0.04 14.05 -6.06
CA HIS A 70 0.94 14.33 -5.02
C HIS A 70 1.19 13.06 -4.21
N GLY A 71 2.29 12.36 -4.47
CA GLY A 71 2.49 11.05 -3.84
C GLY A 71 3.87 10.44 -4.04
N ALA A 72 3.96 9.16 -3.66
CA ALA A 72 5.18 8.36 -3.69
C ALA A 72 4.92 6.99 -4.30
N TRP A 73 5.99 6.25 -4.59
CA TRP A 73 5.89 4.82 -4.86
C TRP A 73 5.52 4.07 -3.60
N LEU A 74 4.45 3.26 -3.64
CA LEU A 74 4.04 2.49 -2.48
C LEU A 74 5.14 1.51 -2.05
N MET A 75 5.82 0.87 -3.00
CA MET A 75 6.98 0.01 -2.71
C MET A 75 8.13 0.79 -2.07
N GLY A 76 8.40 2.02 -2.53
CA GLY A 76 9.39 2.89 -1.92
C GLY A 76 9.03 3.22 -0.46
N VAL A 77 7.77 3.56 -0.18
CA VAL A 77 7.27 3.77 1.19
C VAL A 77 7.44 2.53 2.07
N LEU A 78 7.18 1.33 1.54
CA LEU A 78 7.34 0.10 2.32
C LEU A 78 8.80 -0.22 2.65
N CYS A 79 9.73 0.12 1.77
CA CYS A 79 11.15 -0.16 1.96
C CYS A 79 11.87 0.94 2.76
N TYR A 80 11.59 2.20 2.44
CA TYR A 80 12.34 3.36 2.94
C TYR A 80 11.57 4.19 3.98
N GLY A 81 10.27 3.95 4.14
CA GLY A 81 9.44 4.62 5.14
C GLY A 81 9.51 6.13 4.99
N THR A 82 9.93 6.81 6.05
CA THR A 82 10.02 8.28 6.06
C THR A 82 11.09 8.85 5.13
N LEU A 83 12.02 8.04 4.62
CA LEU A 83 13.04 8.48 3.66
C LEU A 83 12.52 8.52 2.21
N GLU A 84 11.37 7.91 1.94
CA GLU A 84 10.75 7.94 0.62
C GLU A 84 10.35 9.36 0.22
N GLN A 85 10.62 9.72 -1.03
CA GLN A 85 10.33 11.03 -1.58
C GLN A 85 8.88 11.12 -2.05
N VAL A 86 8.29 12.30 -1.87
CA VAL A 86 6.97 12.64 -2.41
C VAL A 86 7.15 13.69 -3.49
N TRP A 87 6.55 13.43 -4.64
CA TRP A 87 6.63 14.28 -5.82
C TRP A 87 5.24 14.74 -6.23
N ALA A 88 5.20 15.88 -6.92
CA ALA A 88 4.02 16.36 -7.62
C ALA A 88 4.15 15.99 -9.10
N HIS A 89 3.17 15.28 -9.62
CA HIS A 89 3.11 14.85 -11.01
C HIS A 89 1.98 15.60 -11.72
N PRO A 90 2.26 16.27 -12.84
CA PRO A 90 1.22 16.97 -13.59
C PRO A 90 0.23 15.98 -14.21
N PRO A 91 -1.01 16.42 -14.54
CA PRO A 91 -2.01 15.59 -15.20
C PRO A 91 -1.43 14.86 -16.42
N GLY A 92 -1.73 13.56 -16.53
CA GLY A 92 -1.29 12.71 -17.64
C GLY A 92 0.16 12.21 -17.56
N ASN A 93 1.01 12.72 -16.66
CA ASN A 93 2.41 12.27 -16.55
C ASN A 93 2.55 10.81 -16.10
N LEU A 94 1.61 10.32 -15.31
CA LEU A 94 1.53 8.93 -14.85
C LEU A 94 0.51 8.09 -15.63
N GLY A 95 -0.04 8.64 -16.72
CA GLY A 95 -1.19 8.10 -17.42
C GLY A 95 -2.47 8.11 -16.56
N ASP A 96 -3.40 7.22 -16.90
CA ASP A 96 -4.69 7.10 -16.22
C ASP A 96 -4.54 6.34 -14.91
N LEU A 97 -4.45 7.09 -13.81
CA LEU A 97 -4.38 6.52 -12.46
C LEU A 97 -5.69 5.81 -12.11
N GLN A 98 -5.61 4.50 -11.85
CA GLN A 98 -6.73 3.69 -11.42
C GLN A 98 -6.68 3.53 -9.90
N GLU A 99 -7.65 4.08 -9.17
CA GLU A 99 -7.74 3.91 -7.72
C GLU A 99 -8.01 2.44 -7.36
N ILE A 100 -7.34 1.95 -6.32
CA ILE A 100 -7.66 0.67 -5.67
C ILE A 100 -8.55 0.98 -4.47
N THR A 101 -9.86 1.04 -4.71
CA THR A 101 -10.86 1.56 -3.76
C THR A 101 -10.87 0.82 -2.42
N ASP A 102 -10.67 -0.49 -2.44
CA ASP A 102 -10.73 -1.33 -1.23
C ASP A 102 -9.37 -1.51 -0.55
N PHE A 103 -8.32 -0.80 -1.00
CA PHE A 103 -6.95 -1.01 -0.55
C PHE A 103 -6.80 -0.94 0.97
N TRP A 104 -7.36 0.10 1.61
CA TRP A 104 -7.18 0.29 3.05
C TRP A 104 -7.97 -0.73 3.88
N ALA A 105 -9.17 -1.12 3.42
CA ALA A 105 -9.93 -2.19 4.04
C ALA A 105 -9.16 -3.51 3.99
N ASP A 106 -8.60 -3.85 2.82
CA ASP A 106 -7.77 -5.04 2.67
C ASP A 106 -6.47 -4.96 3.47
N TYR A 107 -5.80 -3.82 3.48
CA TYR A 107 -4.56 -3.63 4.22
C TYR A 107 -4.78 -3.78 5.74
N MET A 108 -5.88 -3.25 6.28
CA MET A 108 -6.23 -3.46 7.69
C MET A 108 -6.54 -4.92 8.01
N ARG A 109 -7.09 -5.66 7.05
CA ARG A 109 -7.46 -7.08 7.21
C ARG A 109 -6.27 -8.04 7.10
N ILE A 110 -5.42 -7.87 6.09
CA ILE A 110 -4.33 -8.84 5.76
C ILE A 110 -2.93 -8.21 5.68
N GLY A 111 -2.79 -6.94 6.07
CA GLY A 111 -1.51 -6.22 6.12
C GLY A 111 -0.82 -6.11 4.77
N ARG A 112 0.51 -6.29 4.78
CA ARG A 112 1.36 -6.24 3.57
C ARG A 112 0.93 -7.18 2.44
N CYS A 113 0.15 -8.23 2.72
CA CYS A 113 -0.38 -9.11 1.67
C CYS A 113 -1.43 -8.45 0.77
N ALA A 114 -2.04 -7.32 1.18
CA ALA A 114 -2.88 -6.52 0.28
C ALA A 114 -2.08 -5.88 -0.88
N ILE A 115 -0.75 -5.83 -0.74
CA ILE A 115 0.18 -5.24 -1.72
C ILE A 115 0.80 -6.32 -2.62
N ASP A 116 0.89 -7.55 -2.11
CA ASP A 116 1.48 -8.72 -2.77
C ASP A 116 0.54 -9.92 -2.61
N THR A 117 -0.59 -9.86 -3.32
CA THR A 117 -1.66 -10.85 -3.29
C THR A 117 -1.20 -12.23 -3.76
N GLU A 118 -0.26 -12.28 -4.70
CA GLU A 118 0.33 -13.52 -5.24
C GLU A 118 1.44 -14.10 -4.35
N HIS A 119 1.88 -13.37 -3.34
CA HIS A 119 2.92 -13.81 -2.41
C HIS A 119 4.28 -14.11 -3.08
N ILE A 120 4.65 -13.28 -4.06
CA ILE A 120 5.88 -13.43 -4.84
C ILE A 120 6.93 -12.35 -4.53
N ARG A 121 6.54 -11.26 -3.85
CA ARG A 121 7.44 -10.15 -3.54
C ARG A 121 8.09 -10.34 -2.17
N SER A 122 9.38 -10.02 -2.10
CA SER A 122 10.06 -9.79 -0.83
C SER A 122 9.92 -8.35 -0.40
N PHE A 123 9.78 -8.14 0.91
CA PHE A 123 9.72 -6.83 1.54
C PHE A 123 10.82 -6.73 2.59
N ILE A 124 11.34 -5.53 2.82
CA ILE A 124 12.16 -5.29 4.02
C ILE A 124 11.29 -5.58 5.25
N GLY A 125 11.75 -6.47 6.14
CA GLY A 125 10.96 -6.93 7.28
C GLY A 125 10.05 -8.14 6.99
N ASP A 126 10.34 -8.94 5.96
CA ASP A 126 9.59 -10.15 5.60
C ASP A 126 10.06 -11.45 6.28
N GLU A 127 11.03 -11.37 7.20
CA GLU A 127 11.64 -12.53 7.87
C GLU A 127 10.63 -13.33 8.70
N THR A 128 9.54 -12.67 9.09
CA THR A 128 8.43 -13.25 9.87
C THR A 128 7.22 -13.64 9.02
N ARG A 129 7.30 -13.54 7.69
CA ARG A 129 6.17 -13.81 6.80
C ARG A 129 5.81 -15.29 6.73
N TRP A 130 6.78 -16.17 6.81
CA TRP A 130 6.60 -17.58 6.44
C TRP A 130 6.87 -18.51 7.62
N ALA A 131 5.92 -19.39 7.91
CA ALA A 131 6.18 -20.64 8.62
C ALA A 131 6.57 -21.69 7.59
N VAL A 132 7.69 -22.38 7.78
CA VAL A 132 8.23 -23.37 6.83
C VAL A 132 8.17 -24.76 7.46
N HIS A 133 7.60 -25.71 6.71
CA HIS A 133 7.48 -27.12 7.09
C HIS A 133 7.91 -28.00 5.92
N GLY A 134 9.14 -28.51 5.95
CA GLY A 134 9.68 -29.31 4.83
C GLY A 134 9.80 -28.49 3.55
N ASP A 135 9.16 -28.95 2.48
CA ASP A 135 9.08 -28.28 1.18
C ASP A 135 7.82 -27.41 1.04
N GLU A 136 7.17 -27.06 2.15
CA GLU A 136 5.99 -26.18 2.16
C GLU A 136 6.21 -24.96 3.06
N ARG A 137 5.51 -23.86 2.74
CA ARG A 137 5.44 -22.68 3.59
C ARG A 137 4.04 -22.07 3.62
N SER A 138 3.66 -21.55 4.79
CA SER A 138 2.39 -20.86 5.02
C SER A 138 2.62 -19.41 5.44
N CYS A 139 1.83 -18.48 4.88
CA CYS A 139 1.96 -17.06 5.16
C CYS A 139 1.32 -16.72 6.53
N LEU A 140 2.15 -16.33 7.49
CA LEU A 140 1.75 -15.92 8.83
C LEU A 140 1.04 -14.56 8.88
N TRP A 141 1.14 -13.75 7.82
CA TRP A 141 0.51 -12.43 7.79
C TRP A 141 -0.96 -12.49 7.41
N CYS A 142 -1.31 -13.23 6.36
CA CYS A 142 -2.68 -13.33 5.89
C CYS A 142 -3.37 -14.65 6.29
N GLY A 143 -2.61 -15.67 6.71
CA GLY A 143 -3.11 -17.01 7.02
C GLY A 143 -3.58 -17.84 5.81
N ASN A 144 -3.71 -17.22 4.63
CA ASN A 144 -4.42 -17.82 3.49
C ASN A 144 -3.49 -18.40 2.42
N ALA A 145 -2.22 -17.98 2.36
CA ALA A 145 -1.30 -18.42 1.31
C ALA A 145 -0.46 -19.61 1.76
N HIS A 146 -0.43 -20.64 0.90
CA HIS A 146 0.35 -21.87 1.04
C HIS A 146 1.16 -22.07 -0.23
N GLN A 147 2.46 -22.32 -0.12
CA GLN A 147 3.34 -22.47 -1.26
C GLN A 147 4.25 -23.69 -1.10
N LYS A 148 4.44 -24.42 -2.20
CA LYS A 148 5.43 -25.50 -2.30
C LYS A 148 6.77 -24.93 -2.75
N LEU A 149 7.79 -25.09 -1.92
CA LEU A 149 9.17 -24.73 -2.19
C LEU A 149 9.79 -25.70 -3.19
N ARG A 150 10.48 -25.17 -4.19
CA ARG A 150 11.29 -25.96 -5.12
C ARG A 150 12.75 -25.63 -4.91
N THR A 151 13.55 -26.63 -4.55
CA THR A 151 15.00 -26.48 -4.50
C THR A 151 15.55 -26.60 -5.90
N ARG A 152 16.19 -25.54 -6.40
CA ARG A 152 17.00 -25.62 -7.61
C ARG A 152 18.43 -25.99 -7.20
N VAL A 153 18.95 -27.08 -7.74
CA VAL A 153 20.36 -27.43 -7.64
C VAL A 153 21.04 -26.91 -8.90
N GLU A 154 22.02 -26.03 -8.74
CA GLU A 154 22.87 -25.56 -9.84
C GLU A 154 24.25 -26.20 -9.67
N GLU A 155 24.74 -26.89 -10.71
CA GLU A 155 26.12 -27.36 -10.74
C GLU A 155 27.04 -26.15 -10.90
N VAL A 156 27.83 -25.86 -9.87
CA VAL A 156 28.92 -24.88 -9.95
C VAL A 156 30.03 -25.51 -10.79
N ARG A 157 30.26 -24.97 -11.99
CA ARG A 157 31.40 -25.31 -12.85
C ARG A 157 32.58 -24.40 -12.58
#